data_AF-A0A9D8BQ08-F1
#
_entry.id   AF-A0A9D8BQ08-F1
#
_cell.length_a   1.000
_cell.length_b   1.000
_cell.length_c   1.000
_cell.angle_alpha   90.00
_cell.angle_beta   90.00
_cell.angle_gamma   90.00
#
_symmetry.space_group_name_H-M   'P 1'
#
loop_
_entity.id
_entity.type
_entity.pdbx_description
1 polymer ?
#
loop_
_entity_poly.entity_id
_entity_poly.type
_entity_poly.pdbx_seq_one_letter_code
_entity_poly.pdbx_strand_id
1 'polypeptide(L)' 'MLHIVGMTDVEQFIARARAYCAKRDVSPTTLSRKLLGNGKRLGELEAGKSLRVDTFARAKSLLSEMERAA' A
#
# COMPACT_ATOMS: atom_id res chain seq x y z
N MET A 1 -11.96 18.05 16.15
CA MET A 1 -10.90 17.13 15.69
C MET A 1 -11.56 15.77 15.47
N LEU A 2 -12.06 15.53 14.26
CA LEU A 2 -12.94 14.39 13.98
C LEU A 2 -12.07 13.14 13.76
N HIS A 3 -12.12 12.17 14.67
CA HIS A 3 -11.56 10.84 14.49
C HIS A 3 -12.46 10.05 13.53
N ILE A 4 -11.99 9.87 12.29
CA ILE A 4 -12.70 9.16 11.23
C ILE A 4 -12.33 7.66 11.33
N VAL A 5 -13.00 6.92 12.21
CA VAL A 5 -12.70 5.49 12.48
C VAL A 5 -13.31 4.56 11.42
N GLY A 6 -13.58 5.03 10.20
CA GLY A 6 -14.36 4.26 9.20
C GLY A 6 -13.95 4.35 7.72
N MET A 7 -12.96 5.17 7.35
CA MET A 7 -12.52 5.36 5.96
C MET A 7 -11.01 5.10 5.85
N THR A 8 -10.43 4.06 5.24
CA THR A 8 -10.83 2.72 4.75
C THR A 8 -9.51 1.89 4.75
N ASP A 9 -9.52 0.54 4.87
CA ASP A 9 -8.28 -0.27 4.98
C ASP A 9 -7.27 -0.02 3.84
N VAL A 10 -7.78 0.36 2.67
CA VAL A 10 -7.02 0.74 1.47
C VAL A 10 -6.24 2.05 1.68
N GLU A 11 -6.85 3.08 2.27
CA GLU A 11 -6.17 4.35 2.56
C GLU A 11 -5.06 4.16 3.60
N GLN A 12 -5.30 3.33 4.63
CA GLN A 12 -4.26 2.97 5.59
C GLN A 12 -3.10 2.22 4.92
N PHE A 13 -3.41 1.31 4.00
CA PHE A 13 -2.40 0.61 3.21
C PHE A 13 -1.57 1.58 2.35
N ILE A 14 -2.23 2.52 1.65
CA ILE A 14 -1.56 3.55 0.85
C ILE A 14 -0.64 4.41 1.72
N ALA A 15 -1.13 4.87 2.87
CA ALA A 15 -0.34 5.68 3.79
C ALA A 15 0.90 4.93 4.29
N ARG A 16 0.76 3.64 4.66
CA ARG A 16 1.89 2.79 5.06
C ARG A 16 2.88 2.57 3.91
N ALA A 17 2.38 2.31 2.70
CA ALA A 17 3.22 2.14 1.52
C ALA A 17 4.02 3.42 1.21
N ARG A 18 3.40 4.60 1.34
CA ARG A 18 4.08 5.90 1.19
C ARG A 18 5.14 6.13 2.26
N ALA A 19 4.82 5.84 3.52
CA ALA A 19 5.76 5.95 4.63
C ALA A 19 6.98 5.02 4.44
N TYR A 20 6.76 3.80 3.97
CA TYR A 20 7.84 2.86 3.64
C TYR A 20 8.71 3.39 2.50
N CYS A 21 8.10 3.89 1.42
CA CYS A 21 8.83 4.52 0.30
C CYS A 21 9.72 5.67 0.77
N ALA A 22 9.18 6.57 1.61
CA ALA A 22 9.91 7.72 2.14
C ALA A 22 11.07 7.29 3.06
N LYS A 23 10.86 6.28 3.92
CA LYS A 23 11.90 5.77 4.83
C LYS A 23 13.06 5.09 4.12
N ARG A 24 12.80 4.46 2.98
CA ARG A 24 13.74 3.57 2.28
C ARG A 24 14.25 4.14 0.96
N ASP A 25 13.89 5.38 0.63
CA ASP A 25 14.19 6.03 -0.65
C ASP A 25 13.80 5.16 -1.87
N VAL A 26 12.62 4.52 -1.79
CA VAL A 26 12.13 3.64 -2.86
C VAL A 26 10.99 4.31 -3.60
N SER A 27 11.02 4.25 -4.93
CA SER A 27 9.91 4.77 -5.73
C SER A 27 8.61 3.96 -5.49
N PRO A 28 7.44 4.62 -5.41
CA PRO A 28 6.14 3.94 -5.27
C PRO A 28 5.87 2.95 -6.40
N THR A 29 6.39 3.20 -7.60
CA THR A 29 6.34 2.27 -8.74
C THR A 29 7.11 0.97 -8.46
N THR A 30 8.27 1.08 -7.82
CA THR A 30 9.11 -0.08 -7.43
C THR A 30 8.45 -0.87 -6.32
N LEU A 31 7.90 -0.19 -5.32
CA LEU A 31 7.15 -0.83 -4.24
C LEU A 31 5.90 -1.54 -4.78
N SER A 32 5.13 -0.89 -5.65
CA SER A 32 3.95 -1.47 -6.29
C SER A 32 4.31 -2.73 -7.09
N ARG A 33 5.47 -2.74 -7.78
CA ARG A 33 5.95 -3.93 -8.50
C ARG A 33 6.28 -5.09 -7.55
N LYS A 34 6.84 -4.80 -6.37
CA LYS A 34 7.14 -5.80 -5.33
C LYS A 34 5.88 -6.33 -4.62
N LEU A 35 4.93 -5.45 -4.27
CA LEU A 35 3.74 -5.82 -3.50
C LEU A 35 2.61 -6.40 -4.35
N LEU A 36 2.38 -5.83 -5.54
CA LEU A 36 1.19 -6.08 -6.37
C LEU A 36 1.54 -6.67 -7.74
N GLY A 37 2.83 -6.94 -7.99
CA GLY A 37 3.34 -7.47 -9.27
C GLY A 37 3.28 -6.48 -10.43
N ASN A 38 2.81 -5.25 -10.21
CA ASN A 38 2.61 -4.24 -11.24
C ASN A 38 2.97 -2.85 -10.69
N GLY A 39 3.75 -2.07 -11.44
CA GLY A 39 4.20 -0.75 -11.02
C GLY A 39 3.12 0.33 -10.95
N LYS A 40 1.92 0.09 -11.48
CA LYS A 40 0.84 1.09 -11.55
C LYS A 40 -0.27 0.91 -10.51
N ARG A 41 -0.42 -0.29 -9.93
CA ARG A 41 -1.57 -0.63 -9.09
C ARG A 41 -1.69 0.20 -7.81
N LEU A 42 -0.57 0.63 -7.23
CA LEU A 42 -0.60 1.52 -6.06
C LEU A 42 -1.25 2.87 -6.39
N GLY A 43 -0.90 3.45 -7.55
CA GLY A 43 -1.53 4.68 -8.03
C GLY A 43 -2.99 4.48 -8.45
N GLU A 44 -3.37 3.29 -8.91
CA GLU A 44 -4.77 2.95 -9.18
C GLU A 44 -5.61 2.87 -7.89
N LEU A 45 -5.03 2.33 -6.81
CA LEU A 45 -5.65 2.33 -5.48
C LEU A 45 -5.78 3.77 -4.95
N GLU A 46 -4.77 4.61 -5.13
CA GLU A 46 -4.82 6.05 -4.80
C GLU A 46 -5.92 6.78 -5.59
N ALA A 47 -6.16 6.38 -6.84
CA ALA A 47 -7.24 6.93 -7.67
C ALA A 47 -8.64 6.39 -7.31
N GLY A 48 -8.77 5.56 -6.26
CA GLY A 48 -10.04 4.99 -5.82
C GLY A 48 -10.51 3.79 -6.65
N LYS A 49 -9.64 3.17 -7.45
CA LYS A 49 -10.01 1.93 -8.15
C LYS A 49 -10.11 0.75 -7.19
N SER A 50 -11.05 -0.14 -7.50
CA SER A 50 -11.25 -1.38 -6.77
C SER A 50 -10.15 -2.40 -7.10
N LEU A 51 -9.63 -3.07 -6.07
CA LEU A 51 -8.73 -4.21 -6.20
C LEU A 51 -9.42 -5.46 -5.65
N ARG A 52 -9.08 -6.63 -6.18
CA ARG A 52 -9.53 -7.91 -5.61
C ARG A 52 -9.04 -8.02 -4.16
N VAL A 53 -9.94 -8.49 -3.28
CA VAL A 53 -9.68 -8.65 -1.85
C VAL A 53 -8.48 -9.57 -1.59
N ASP A 54 -8.33 -10.67 -2.34
CA ASP A 54 -7.19 -11.59 -2.22
C ASP A 54 -5.85 -10.90 -2.55
N THR A 55 -5.82 -10.11 -3.63
CA THR A 55 -4.63 -9.33 -4.01
C THR A 55 -4.29 -8.29 -2.95
N PHE A 56 -5.30 -7.64 -2.38
CA PHE A 56 -5.14 -6.65 -1.33
C PHE A 56 -4.58 -7.27 -0.04
N ALA A 57 -5.12 -8.40 0.39
CA ALA A 57 -4.65 -9.13 1.57
C ALA A 57 -3.17 -9.57 1.42
N ARG A 58 -2.79 -10.10 0.25
CA ARG A 58 -1.39 -10.46 -0.05
C ARG A 58 -0.46 -9.25 0.01
N ALA A 59 -0.86 -8.14 -0.62
CA ALA A 59 -0.06 -6.92 -0.62
C ALA A 59 0.14 -6.36 0.80
N LYS A 60 -0.91 -6.41 1.63
CA LYS A 60 -0.85 -6.01 3.05
C LYS A 60 0.10 -6.89 3.85
N SER A 61 0.05 -8.21 3.65
CA SER A 61 0.96 -9.15 4.30
C SER A 61 2.42 -8.90 3.90
N LEU A 62 2.68 -8.75 2.60
CA LEU A 62 4.02 -8.46 2.07
C LEU A 62 4.56 -7.14 2.61
N LEU A 63 3.76 -6.08 2.62
CA LEU A 63 4.19 -4.79 3.15
C LEU A 63 4.54 -4.91 4.65
N SER A 64 3.72 -5.63 5.42
CA SER A 64 3.99 -5.83 6.85
C SER A 64 5.24 -6.68 7.11
N GLU A 65 5.57 -7.64 6.24
CA GLU A 65 6.79 -8.43 6.32
C GLU A 65 8.02 -7.56 6.00
N MET A 66 7.94 -6.74 4.93
CA MET A 66 8.99 -5.81 4.56
C MET A 66 9.24 -4.74 5.63
N GLU A 67 8.18 -4.25 6.28
CA GLU A 67 8.29 -3.32 7.42
C GLU A 67 8.94 -3.95 8.65
N ARG A 68 8.82 -5.27 8.85
CA ARG A 68 9.45 -6.00 9.97
C ARG A 68 10.90 -6.39 9.69
N ALA A 69 11.23 -6.67 8.43
CA ALA A 69 12.60 -6.98 8.00
C ALA A 69 13.47 -5.72 7.85
N ALA A 70 12.86 -4.55 7.99
CA ALA A 70 13.47 -3.23 7.85
C ALA A 70 13.87 -2.65 9.20
#